data_AF-A0A933E0Z8-F1
#
_entry.id   AF-A0A933E0Z8-F1
#
_cell.length_a   1.000
_cell.length_b   1.000
_cell.length_c   1.000
_cell.angle_alpha   90.00
_cell.angle_beta   90.00
_cell.angle_gamma   90.00
#
_symmetry.space_group_name_H-M   'P 1'
#
loop_
_entity.id
_entity.type
_entity.pdbx_description
1 polymer ?
#
loop_
_entity_poly.entity_id
_entity_poly.type
_entity_poly.pdbx_seq_one_letter_code
_entity_poly.pdbx_strand_id
1 'polypeptide(L)'
;MTATSMTCKQCKTGMSLQPLDPVCGEQGVLKVTFIQLPALVCPNMHRHFATQEFPVLVLDHVAGKDMETLPAGKKSGLLFKHYHCSACGAELDKGDGREETFDFDVTLEELPTFRIELTLPLHKCTSCGKEQIRSLDEMQKLAPPAMAHAFKAAGLHPE
;
A
#
# COMPACT_ATOMS: atom_id res chain seq x y z
N MET A 1 -8.40 15.78 -28.02
CA MET A 1 -8.03 14.67 -27.11
C MET A 1 -9.08 13.59 -27.30
N THR A 2 -8.75 12.55 -28.05
CA THR A 2 -9.67 11.46 -28.37
C THR A 2 -9.85 10.63 -27.12
N ALA A 3 -11.03 10.67 -26.51
CA ALA A 3 -11.38 9.76 -25.43
C ALA A 3 -11.34 8.34 -25.99
N THR A 4 -10.27 7.60 -25.73
CA THR A 4 -10.19 6.18 -26.01
C THR A 4 -11.34 5.53 -25.26
N SER A 5 -12.41 5.16 -25.97
CA SER A 5 -13.58 4.56 -25.33
C SER A 5 -13.19 3.19 -24.79
N MET A 6 -12.73 3.15 -23.55
CA MET A 6 -12.46 1.89 -22.87
C MET A 6 -13.80 1.18 -22.72
N THR A 7 -13.88 0.02 -23.36
CA THR A 7 -15.11 -0.77 -23.40
C THR A 7 -14.97 -1.87 -22.38
N CYS A 8 -15.99 -2.05 -21.54
CA CYS A 8 -15.99 -3.07 -20.50
C CYS A 8 -15.85 -4.46 -21.11
N LYS A 9 -14.83 -5.23 -20.71
CA LYS A 9 -14.59 -6.55 -21.30
C LYS A 9 -15.70 -7.56 -20.98
N GLN A 10 -16.41 -7.38 -19.87
CA GLN A 10 -17.51 -8.24 -19.42
C GLN A 10 -18.84 -7.96 -20.15
N CYS A 11 -19.30 -6.70 -20.20
CA CYS A 11 -20.63 -6.36 -20.73
C CYS A 11 -20.62 -5.48 -21.98
N LYS A 12 -19.44 -5.14 -22.51
CA LYS A 12 -19.23 -4.37 -23.75
C LYS A 12 -19.78 -2.93 -23.73
N THR A 13 -20.19 -2.41 -22.58
CA THR A 13 -20.60 -1.01 -22.43
C THR A 13 -19.39 -0.09 -22.25
N GLY A 14 -19.54 1.19 -22.59
CA GLY A 14 -18.52 2.20 -22.31
C GLY A 14 -18.19 2.30 -20.82
N MET A 15 -16.95 2.66 -20.52
CA MET A 15 -16.43 2.86 -19.18
C MET A 15 -16.04 4.33 -18.98
N SER A 16 -16.13 4.80 -17.74
CA SER A 16 -15.60 6.10 -17.33
C SER A 16 -14.67 5.94 -16.14
N LEU A 17 -13.69 6.83 -16.05
CA LEU A 17 -12.81 6.90 -14.88
C LEU A 17 -13.59 7.49 -13.71
N GLN A 18 -13.58 6.81 -12.57
CA GLN A 18 -14.25 7.22 -11.35
C GLN A 18 -13.37 6.94 -10.14
N PRO A 19 -13.39 7.79 -9.11
CA PRO A 19 -12.81 7.45 -7.83
C PRO A 19 -13.70 6.40 -7.14
N LEU A 20 -13.07 5.42 -6.50
CA LEU A 20 -13.76 4.45 -5.65
C LEU A 20 -13.87 4.97 -4.21
N ASP A 21 -14.88 4.47 -3.49
CA ASP A 21 -14.94 4.56 -2.03
C ASP A 21 -13.66 3.96 -1.40
N PRO A 22 -13.30 4.33 -0.16
CA PRO A 22 -12.13 3.78 0.49
C PRO A 22 -12.13 2.24 0.48
N VAL A 23 -11.02 1.66 0.02
CA VAL A 23 -10.84 0.20 -0.04
C VAL A 23 -9.58 -0.20 0.72
N CYS A 24 -9.65 -1.32 1.43
CA CYS A 24 -8.62 -1.74 2.36
C CYS A 24 -8.23 -3.20 2.12
N GLY A 25 -6.95 -3.50 2.31
CA GLY A 25 -6.41 -4.85 2.32
C GLY A 25 -5.31 -4.98 3.37
N GLU A 26 -5.24 -6.16 3.98
CA GLU A 26 -4.36 -6.44 5.11
C GLU A 26 -3.49 -7.66 4.82
N GLN A 27 -2.22 -7.60 5.23
CA GLN A 27 -1.34 -8.76 5.29
C GLN A 27 -0.46 -8.68 6.52
N GLY A 28 -0.60 -9.65 7.43
CA GLY A 28 0.15 -9.65 8.68
C GLY A 28 -0.17 -8.42 9.51
N VAL A 29 0.85 -7.62 9.82
CA VAL A 29 0.71 -6.37 10.60
C VAL A 29 0.55 -5.12 9.73
N LEU A 30 0.55 -5.26 8.40
CA LEU A 30 0.41 -4.16 7.47
C LEU A 30 -1.01 -4.09 6.93
N LYS A 31 -1.62 -2.92 7.07
CA LYS A 31 -2.88 -2.56 6.44
C LYS A 31 -2.64 -1.46 5.42
N VAL A 32 -3.15 -1.64 4.21
CA VAL A 32 -3.10 -0.68 3.11
C VAL A 32 -4.52 -0.23 2.82
N THR A 33 -4.78 1.07 2.93
CA THR A 33 -6.06 1.68 2.55
C THR A 33 -5.84 2.62 1.38
N PHE A 34 -6.65 2.49 0.33
CA PHE A 34 -6.69 3.42 -0.78
C PHE A 34 -7.89 4.34 -0.65
N ILE A 35 -7.67 5.63 -0.79
CA ILE A 35 -8.70 6.67 -0.71
C ILE A 35 -8.78 7.36 -2.07
N GLN A 36 -9.99 7.43 -2.63
CA GLN A 36 -10.25 7.97 -3.97
C GLN A 36 -9.49 7.22 -5.08
N LEU A 37 -9.35 5.90 -4.94
CA LEU A 37 -8.63 5.07 -5.90
C LEU A 37 -9.24 5.21 -7.31
N PRO A 38 -8.50 5.67 -8.33
CA PRO A 38 -9.04 5.79 -9.68
C PRO A 38 -9.24 4.40 -10.30
N ALA A 39 -10.44 4.14 -10.81
CA ALA A 39 -10.79 2.93 -11.53
C ALA A 39 -11.68 3.23 -12.72
N LEU A 40 -11.62 2.39 -13.74
CA LEU A 40 -12.61 2.42 -14.82
C LEU A 40 -13.85 1.67 -14.35
N VAL A 41 -15.01 2.32 -14.43
CA VAL A 41 -16.30 1.75 -14.01
C VAL A 41 -17.29 1.85 -15.17
N CYS A 42 -18.01 0.77 -15.45
CA CYS A 42 -19.09 0.77 -16.42
C CYS A 42 -20.46 0.93 -15.74
N PRO A 43 -21.54 1.25 -16.49
CA PRO A 43 -22.89 1.36 -15.92
C PRO A 43 -23.42 0.08 -15.23
N ASN A 44 -22.81 -1.08 -15.52
CA ASN A 44 -23.13 -2.35 -14.86
C ASN A 44 -22.23 -2.65 -13.64
N MET A 45 -21.51 -1.64 -13.14
CA MET A 45 -20.64 -1.71 -11.95
C MET A 45 -19.43 -2.66 -12.05
N HIS A 46 -19.07 -3.14 -13.25
CA HIS A 46 -17.79 -3.80 -13.46
C HIS A 46 -16.66 -2.78 -13.34
N ARG A 47 -15.60 -3.16 -12.63
CA ARG A 47 -14.44 -2.32 -12.34
C ARG A 47 -13.19 -2.88 -13.00
N HIS A 48 -12.36 -1.98 -13.52
CA HIS A 48 -11.06 -2.29 -14.10
C HIS A 48 -10.03 -1.29 -13.58
N PHE A 49 -8.77 -1.68 -13.59
CA PHE A 49 -7.69 -0.74 -13.30
C PHE A 49 -7.72 0.43 -14.29
N ALA A 50 -7.28 1.60 -13.83
CA ALA A 50 -7.28 2.81 -14.65
C ALA A 50 -6.37 2.68 -15.89
N THR A 51 -5.26 1.94 -15.75
CA THR A 51 -4.34 1.54 -16.82
C THR A 51 -3.86 0.10 -16.59
N GLN A 52 -3.18 -0.50 -17.58
CA GLN A 52 -2.64 -1.87 -17.45
C GLN A 52 -1.48 -1.93 -16.46
N GLU A 53 -0.61 -0.92 -16.45
CA GLU A 53 0.54 -0.84 -15.56
C GLU A 53 0.17 -0.39 -14.13
N PHE A 54 -1.08 0.03 -13.90
CA PHE A 54 -1.51 0.65 -12.66
C PHE A 54 -1.09 -0.14 -11.40
N PRO A 55 -1.31 -1.47 -11.28
CA PRO A 55 -0.93 -2.20 -10.07
C PRO A 55 0.57 -2.14 -9.78
N VAL A 56 1.40 -2.17 -10.82
CA VAL A 56 2.87 -2.12 -10.70
C VAL A 56 3.33 -0.71 -10.34
N LEU A 57 2.75 0.32 -10.95
CA LEU A 57 3.05 1.71 -10.62
C LEU A 57 2.71 2.03 -9.16
N VAL A 58 1.55 1.58 -8.69
CA VAL A 58 1.15 1.75 -7.29
C VAL A 58 2.08 0.97 -6.36
N LEU A 59 2.50 -0.24 -6.75
CA LEU A 59 3.40 -1.05 -5.93
C LEU A 59 4.79 -0.38 -5.79
N ASP A 60 5.31 0.21 -6.86
CA ASP A 60 6.59 0.96 -6.83
C ASP A 60 6.51 2.18 -5.90
N HIS A 61 5.36 2.84 -5.85
CA HIS A 61 5.09 3.88 -4.85
C HIS A 61 5.08 3.32 -3.43
N VAL A 62 4.23 2.33 -3.15
CA VAL A 62 4.03 1.82 -1.79
C VAL A 62 5.28 1.11 -1.26
N ALA A 63 5.79 0.11 -1.96
CA ALA A 63 6.89 -0.73 -1.47
C ALA A 63 8.27 -0.11 -1.72
N GLY A 64 8.37 0.86 -2.63
CA GLY A 64 9.59 1.62 -2.89
C GLY A 64 9.55 2.97 -2.19
N LYS A 65 9.10 3.99 -2.92
CA LYS A 65 9.27 5.41 -2.57
C LYS A 65 8.71 5.78 -1.20
N ASP A 66 7.48 5.36 -0.91
CA ASP A 66 6.75 5.79 0.28
C ASP A 66 7.24 5.06 1.53
N MET A 67 7.36 3.73 1.46
CA MET A 67 7.88 2.92 2.55
C MET A 67 9.31 3.27 2.96
N GLU A 68 10.17 3.65 2.02
CA GLU A 68 11.55 4.07 2.33
C GLU A 68 11.64 5.32 3.20
N THR A 69 10.57 6.14 3.26
CA THR A 69 10.51 7.31 4.15
C THR A 69 10.18 6.97 5.60
N LEU A 70 9.71 5.74 5.87
CA LEU A 70 9.28 5.34 7.20
C LEU A 70 10.48 5.11 8.14
N PRO A 71 10.39 5.51 9.42
CA PRO A 71 11.44 5.22 10.39
C PRO A 71 11.50 3.72 10.61
N ALA A 72 12.59 3.07 10.20
CA ALA A 72 12.72 1.62 10.26
C ALA A 72 13.96 1.16 11.04
N GLY A 73 13.78 0.12 11.84
CA GLY A 73 14.86 -0.65 12.46
C GLY A 73 15.51 -1.62 11.47
N LYS A 74 16.57 -2.28 11.95
CA LYS A 74 17.31 -3.29 11.19
C LYS A 74 17.03 -4.68 11.73
N LYS A 75 16.77 -5.62 10.83
CA LYS A 75 16.66 -7.03 11.16
C LYS A 75 18.03 -7.71 11.09
N SER A 76 18.35 -8.55 12.07
CA SER A 76 19.55 -9.38 12.10
C SER A 76 19.19 -10.82 12.50
N GLY A 77 20.08 -11.76 12.20
CA GLY A 77 19.93 -13.19 12.51
C GLY A 77 19.10 -13.98 11.49
N LEU A 78 19.60 -15.16 11.12
CA LEU A 78 18.96 -16.06 10.13
C LEU A 78 17.95 -17.02 10.78
N LEU A 79 18.25 -17.54 11.98
CA LEU A 79 17.40 -18.50 12.71
C LEU A 79 16.51 -17.84 13.76
N PHE A 80 17.05 -16.84 14.47
CA PHE A 80 16.30 -16.03 15.43
C PHE A 80 16.31 -14.58 14.93
N LYS A 81 15.13 -14.04 14.63
CA LYS A 81 15.01 -12.66 14.16
C LYS A 81 15.21 -11.72 15.35
N HIS A 82 16.23 -10.89 15.27
CA HIS A 82 16.44 -9.76 16.17
C HIS A 82 16.18 -8.47 15.41
N TYR A 83 15.59 -7.50 16.08
CA TYR A 83 15.29 -6.19 15.50
C TYR A 83 16.04 -5.15 16.31
N HIS A 84 16.74 -4.26 15.63
CA HIS A 84 17.60 -3.25 16.25
C HIS A 84 17.15 -1.85 15.84
N CYS A 85 17.23 -0.92 16.78
CA CYS A 85 16.95 0.47 16.53
C CYS A 85 17.96 1.04 15.54
N SER A 86 17.49 1.71 14.49
CA SER A 86 18.37 2.32 13.49
C SER A 86 19.16 3.52 14.01
N ALA A 87 18.69 4.14 15.09
CA ALA A 87 19.35 5.32 15.67
C ALA A 87 20.43 4.99 16.71
N CYS A 88 20.25 3.96 17.55
CA CYS A 88 21.21 3.63 18.61
C CYS A 88 21.70 2.18 18.63
N GLY A 89 21.18 1.30 17.76
CA GLY A 89 21.59 -0.10 17.66
C GLY A 89 21.04 -1.04 18.75
N ALA A 90 20.39 -0.51 19.80
CA ALA A 90 19.76 -1.31 20.85
C ALA A 90 18.66 -2.21 20.28
N GLU A 91 18.44 -3.38 20.89
CA GLU A 91 17.35 -4.28 20.50
C GLU A 91 16.00 -3.60 20.73
N LEU A 92 15.10 -3.71 19.76
CA LEU A 92 13.73 -3.22 19.84
C LEU A 92 12.87 -4.21 20.63
N ASP A 93 11.87 -3.66 21.32
CA ASP A 93 10.93 -4.47 22.10
C ASP A 93 10.17 -5.46 21.20
N LYS A 94 9.96 -6.67 21.75
CA LYS A 94 9.18 -7.76 21.16
C LYS A 94 7.68 -7.63 21.42
N GLY A 95 7.27 -6.72 22.29
CA GLY A 95 5.86 -6.40 22.56
C GLY A 95 5.09 -5.85 21.35
N ASP A 96 3.78 -5.68 21.54
CA ASP A 96 2.90 -5.10 20.53
C ASP A 96 3.25 -3.62 20.34
N GLY A 97 3.48 -3.22 19.09
CA GLY A 97 3.73 -1.83 18.76
C GLY A 97 2.45 -1.01 18.84
N ARG A 98 2.59 0.30 19.00
CA ARG A 98 1.47 1.22 18.86
C ARG A 98 1.13 1.33 17.37
N GLU A 99 -0.13 1.14 17.02
CA GLU A 99 -0.59 1.35 15.65
C GLU A 99 -0.45 2.83 15.26
N GLU A 100 0.08 3.07 14.07
CA GLU A 100 0.21 4.39 13.46
C GLU A 100 -0.17 4.30 11.98
N THR A 101 -0.79 5.36 11.48
CA THR A 101 -1.17 5.48 10.07
C THR A 101 -0.35 6.57 9.40
N PHE A 102 0.28 6.22 8.28
CA PHE A 102 1.03 7.12 7.42
C PHE A 102 0.28 7.33 6.11
N ASP A 103 0.09 8.57 5.70
CA ASP A 103 -0.56 8.92 4.44
C ASP A 103 0.41 9.41 3.37
N PHE A 104 0.14 9.00 2.13
CA PHE A 104 0.93 9.34 0.95
C PHE A 104 -0.01 9.73 -0.18
N ASP A 105 0.18 10.93 -0.74
CA ASP A 105 -0.52 11.32 -1.96
C ASP A 105 0.24 10.78 -3.18
N VAL A 106 -0.44 9.97 -3.99
CA VAL A 106 0.12 9.33 -5.18
C VAL A 106 -0.39 10.02 -6.42
N THR A 107 0.55 10.45 -7.26
CA THR A 107 0.28 11.08 -8.55
C THR A 107 0.93 10.25 -9.64
N LEU A 108 0.09 9.69 -10.52
CA LEU A 108 0.50 8.92 -11.68
C LEU A 108 0.16 9.71 -12.95
N GLU A 109 0.91 9.47 -14.02
CA GLU A 109 0.69 10.15 -15.30
C GLU A 109 -0.74 9.92 -15.81
N GLU A 110 -1.40 10.99 -16.27
CA GLU A 110 -2.77 11.00 -16.80
C GLU A 110 -3.87 10.54 -15.83
N LEU A 111 -3.58 10.37 -14.54
CA LEU A 111 -4.56 9.97 -13.53
C LEU A 111 -4.76 11.05 -12.47
N PRO A 112 -5.97 11.18 -11.90
CA PRO A 112 -6.19 12.00 -10.71
C PRO A 112 -5.32 11.52 -9.55
N THR A 113 -4.80 12.46 -8.76
CA THR A 113 -4.13 12.16 -7.50
C THR A 113 -5.09 11.43 -6.56
N PHE A 114 -4.59 10.40 -5.90
CA PHE A 114 -5.30 9.64 -4.88
C PHE A 114 -4.38 9.41 -3.69
N ARG A 115 -4.93 8.90 -2.58
CA ARG A 115 -4.16 8.71 -1.34
C ARG A 115 -4.03 7.24 -0.97
N ILE A 116 -2.88 6.89 -0.42
CA ILE A 116 -2.60 5.61 0.21
C ILE A 116 -2.32 5.85 1.68
N GLU A 117 -2.97 5.08 2.54
CA GLU A 117 -2.68 5.03 3.96
C GLU A 117 -2.06 3.68 4.32
N LEU A 118 -0.90 3.71 4.98
CA LEU A 118 -0.21 2.55 5.53
C LEU A 118 -0.39 2.55 7.04
N THR A 119 -1.12 1.57 7.56
CA THR A 119 -1.31 1.39 9.01
C THR A 119 -0.48 0.20 9.48
N LEU A 120 0.37 0.43 10.47
CA LEU A 120 1.39 -0.53 10.92
C LEU A 120 1.88 -0.23 12.36
N PRO A 121 2.51 -1.19 13.04
CA PRO A 121 3.00 -0.99 14.40
C PRO A 121 4.33 -0.25 14.46
N LEU A 122 4.38 0.83 15.25
CA LEU A 122 5.60 1.48 15.68
C LEU A 122 6.06 0.95 17.05
N HIS A 123 7.36 0.67 17.14
CA HIS A 123 8.01 0.20 18.35
C HIS A 123 8.92 1.27 18.92
N LYS A 124 8.70 1.60 20.18
CA LYS A 124 9.54 2.53 20.92
C LYS A 124 10.81 1.83 21.37
N CYS A 125 11.96 2.41 21.03
CA CYS A 125 13.25 1.96 21.55
C CYS A 125 13.35 2.29 23.05
N THR A 126 13.55 1.28 23.90
CA THR A 126 13.67 1.47 25.35
C THR A 126 14.95 2.22 25.74
N SER A 127 15.96 2.24 24.87
CA SER A 127 17.24 2.93 25.13
C SER A 127 17.21 4.41 24.75
N CYS A 128 16.74 4.77 23.55
CA CYS A 128 16.78 6.15 23.05
C CYS A 128 15.41 6.82 22.87
N GLY A 129 14.33 6.08 23.09
CA GLY A 129 12.96 6.58 23.03
C GLY A 129 12.36 6.79 21.64
N LYS A 130 13.13 6.59 20.55
CA LYS A 130 12.61 6.75 19.18
C LYS A 130 11.62 5.65 18.81
N GLU A 131 10.58 6.03 18.07
CA GLU A 131 9.60 5.12 17.49
C GLU A 131 9.97 4.78 16.04
N GLN A 132 9.82 3.51 15.67
CA GLN A 132 10.14 3.01 14.33
C GLN A 132 9.46 1.66 14.07
N ILE A 133 9.26 1.32 12.80
CA ILE A 133 8.90 -0.05 12.41
C ILE A 133 10.06 -0.99 12.67
N ARG A 134 9.77 -2.27 12.89
CA ARG A 134 10.80 -3.28 13.17
C ARG A 134 11.77 -3.49 12.01
N SER A 135 11.24 -3.56 10.79
CA SER A 135 12.02 -3.87 9.60
C SER A 135 11.30 -3.39 8.35
N LEU A 136 11.97 -2.53 7.59
CA LEU A 136 11.50 -2.09 6.28
C LEU A 136 11.32 -3.28 5.32
N ASP A 137 12.34 -4.14 5.22
CA ASP A 137 12.31 -5.33 4.35
C ASP A 137 11.13 -6.27 4.64
N GLU A 138 10.68 -6.37 5.88
CA GLU A 138 9.50 -7.16 6.21
C GLU A 138 8.22 -6.45 5.75
N MET A 139 8.12 -5.14 5.94
CA MET A 139 6.96 -4.38 5.46
C MET A 139 6.85 -4.41 3.94
N GLN A 140 7.96 -4.25 3.22
CA GLN A 140 8.01 -4.34 1.75
C GLN A 140 7.54 -5.70 1.23
N LYS A 141 7.75 -6.79 1.99
CA LYS A 141 7.24 -8.13 1.63
C LYS A 141 5.75 -8.31 1.88
N LEU A 142 5.17 -7.56 2.82
CA LEU A 142 3.74 -7.58 3.12
C LEU A 142 2.94 -6.66 2.20
N ALA A 143 3.56 -5.63 1.62
CA ALA A 143 2.88 -4.66 0.77
C ALA A 143 2.19 -5.27 -0.47
N PRO A 144 2.86 -6.09 -1.33
CA PRO A 144 2.19 -6.66 -2.50
C PRO A 144 0.92 -7.48 -2.18
N PRO A 145 0.93 -8.45 -1.24
CA PRO A 145 -0.28 -9.18 -0.90
C PRO A 145 -1.35 -8.32 -0.21
N ALA A 146 -0.99 -7.34 0.65
CA ALA A 146 -1.96 -6.43 1.24
C ALA A 146 -2.67 -5.60 0.17
N MET A 147 -1.92 -5.08 -0.82
CA MET A 147 -2.50 -4.38 -1.97
C MET A 147 -3.39 -5.28 -2.82
N ALA A 148 -2.96 -6.52 -3.08
CA ALA A 148 -3.77 -7.49 -3.81
C ALA A 148 -5.11 -7.76 -3.10
N HIS A 149 -5.11 -7.84 -1.77
CA HIS A 149 -6.34 -7.95 -0.98
C HIS A 149 -7.22 -6.70 -1.11
N ALA A 150 -6.64 -5.50 -1.10
CA ALA A 150 -7.37 -4.26 -1.28
C ALA A 150 -8.01 -4.16 -2.67
N PHE A 151 -7.27 -4.51 -3.73
CA PHE A 151 -7.78 -4.56 -5.09
C PHE A 151 -8.90 -5.59 -5.23
N LYS A 152 -8.74 -6.78 -4.66
CA LYS A 152 -9.81 -7.78 -4.63
C LYS A 152 -11.06 -7.26 -3.91
N ALA A 153 -10.91 -6.60 -2.77
CA ALA A 153 -12.02 -5.97 -2.04
C ALA A 153 -12.69 -4.86 -2.87
N ALA A 154 -11.92 -4.17 -3.71
CA ALA A 154 -12.42 -3.19 -4.67
C ALA A 154 -13.12 -3.80 -5.89
N GLY A 155 -13.10 -5.13 -6.07
CA GLY A 155 -13.56 -5.78 -7.30
C GLY A 155 -12.64 -5.53 -8.51
N LEU A 156 -11.37 -5.19 -8.25
CA LEU A 156 -10.32 -5.02 -9.25
C LEU A 156 -9.50 -6.31 -9.33
N HIS A 157 -9.37 -6.84 -10.54
CA HIS A 157 -8.65 -8.08 -10.79
C HIS A 157 -7.53 -7.82 -11.79
N PRO A 158 -6.30 -8.33 -11.55
CA PRO A 158 -5.28 -8.41 -12.59
C PRO A 158 -5.83 -9.27 -13.73
N GLU A 159 -5.68 -8.80 -14.96
CA GLU A 159 -6.10 -9.54 -16.15
C GLU A 159 -5.14 -10.67 -16.52
#